data_AF-A0A7V4J4I0-F1
#
_entry.id   AF-A0A7V4J4I0-F1
#
_cell.length_a   1.000
_cell.length_b   1.000
_cell.length_c   1.000
_cell.angle_alpha   90.00
_cell.angle_beta   90.00
_cell.angle_gamma   90.00
#
_symmetry.space_group_name_H-M   'P 1'
#
loop_
_entity.id
_entity.type
_entity.pdbx_description
1 polymer ?
#
loop_
_entity_poly.entity_id
_entity_poly.type
_entity_poly.pdbx_seq_one_letter_code
_entity_poly.pdbx_strand_id
1 'polypeptide(L)'
;MINLSVAEAKSRFSELISRAASGERFVIERRLRPVAVVLGAEELARLERSANLARRLAVAMGQHPELVQRIEAGEVHPAMAAFGLWADEADLANLAEEIAANRQRQSARRAPLP
;
A
#
# COMPACT_ATOMS: atom_id res chain seq x y z
N MET A 1 -5.07 -9.03 -15.00
CA MET A 1 -5.30 -9.74 -13.73
C MET A 1 -6.77 -10.12 -13.71
N ILE A 2 -7.08 -11.40 -13.57
CA ILE A 2 -8.44 -11.95 -13.75
C ILE A 2 -9.01 -12.33 -12.38
N ASN A 3 -10.23 -11.91 -12.08
CA ASN A 3 -10.86 -12.20 -10.79
C ASN A 3 -11.73 -13.46 -10.92
N LEU A 4 -11.61 -14.36 -9.94
CA LEU A 4 -12.31 -15.64 -9.90
C LEU A 4 -12.89 -15.84 -8.51
N SER A 5 -14.09 -16.40 -8.43
CA SER A 5 -14.63 -16.87 -7.16
C SER A 5 -13.85 -18.09 -6.65
N VAL A 6 -13.90 -18.33 -5.34
CA VAL A 6 -13.37 -19.58 -4.74
C VAL A 6 -13.97 -20.83 -5.39
N ALA A 7 -15.23 -20.79 -5.84
CA ALA A 7 -15.89 -21.93 -6.47
C ALA A 7 -15.30 -22.24 -7.85
N GLU A 8 -15.08 -21.21 -8.68
CA GLU A 8 -14.41 -21.35 -9.98
C GLU A 8 -12.97 -21.79 -9.84
N ALA A 9 -12.25 -21.24 -8.85
CA ALA A 9 -10.88 -21.64 -8.56
C ALA A 9 -10.75 -23.12 -8.21
N LYS A 10 -11.71 -23.66 -7.44
CA LYS A 10 -11.74 -25.08 -7.07
C LYS A 10 -12.09 -25.99 -8.25
N SER A 11 -13.04 -25.61 -9.08
CA SER A 11 -13.52 -26.47 -10.18
C SER A 11 -12.51 -26.58 -11.32
N ARG A 12 -11.59 -25.61 -11.47
CA ARG A 12 -10.61 -25.55 -12.57
C ARG A 12 -9.17 -25.40 -12.08
N PHE A 13 -8.86 -25.89 -10.88
CA PHE A 13 -7.58 -25.62 -10.23
C PHE A 13 -6.36 -25.99 -11.10
N SER A 14 -6.35 -27.17 -11.71
CA SER A 14 -5.25 -27.62 -12.57
C SER A 14 -5.04 -26.70 -13.78
N GLU A 15 -6.13 -26.25 -14.41
CA GLU A 15 -6.07 -25.31 -15.54
C GLU A 15 -5.47 -23.97 -15.09
N LEU A 16 -5.89 -23.45 -13.93
CA LEU A 16 -5.36 -22.21 -13.38
C LEU A 16 -3.86 -22.29 -13.08
N ILE A 17 -3.37 -23.45 -12.60
CA ILE A 17 -1.93 -23.65 -12.38
C ILE A 17 -1.18 -23.62 -13.71
N SER A 18 -1.65 -24.34 -14.74
CA SER A 18 -1.00 -24.33 -16.06
C SER A 18 -0.97 -22.92 -16.66
N ARG A 19 -2.08 -22.18 -16.56
CA ARG A 19 -2.17 -20.80 -17.07
C ARG A 19 -1.32 -19.82 -16.26
N ALA A 20 -1.25 -20.00 -14.94
CA ALA A 20 -0.38 -19.20 -14.10
C ALA A 20 1.10 -19.45 -14.39
N ALA A 21 1.47 -20.71 -14.67
CA ALA A 21 2.82 -21.06 -15.10
C ALA A 21 3.18 -20.43 -16.46
N SER A 22 2.23 -20.23 -17.37
CA SER A 22 2.43 -19.48 -18.61
C SER A 22 2.40 -17.95 -18.44
N GLY A 23 2.26 -17.44 -17.22
CA GLY A 23 2.36 -16.01 -16.90
C GLY A 23 1.02 -15.30 -16.67
N GLU A 24 -0.11 -16.00 -16.72
CA GLU A 24 -1.39 -15.41 -16.30
C GLU A 24 -1.43 -15.19 -14.79
N ARG A 25 -2.25 -14.23 -14.36
CA ARG A 25 -2.40 -13.86 -12.94
C ARG A 25 -3.86 -13.80 -12.56
N PHE A 26 -4.21 -14.53 -11.50
CA PHE A 26 -5.58 -14.65 -11.03
C PHE A 26 -5.71 -14.15 -9.58
N VAL A 27 -6.77 -13.41 -9.30
CA VAL A 27 -7.17 -13.05 -7.93
C VAL A 27 -8.36 -13.92 -7.57
N ILE A 28 -8.21 -14.68 -6.48
CA ILE A 28 -9.31 -15.47 -5.93
C ILE A 28 -10.05 -14.59 -4.92
N GLU A 29 -11.35 -14.47 -5.11
CA GLU A 29 -12.23 -13.66 -4.29
C GLU A 29 -13.26 -14.52 -3.55
N ARG A 30 -13.56 -14.12 -2.31
CA ARG A 30 -14.68 -14.63 -1.51
C ARG A 30 -15.59 -13.47 -1.15
N ARG A 31 -16.83 -13.49 -1.63
CA ARG A 31 -17.82 -12.41 -1.41
C ARG A 31 -17.27 -11.03 -1.78
N LEU A 32 -16.71 -10.91 -3.00
CA LEU A 32 -16.09 -9.69 -3.54
C LEU A 32 -14.88 -9.16 -2.76
N ARG A 33 -14.32 -9.97 -1.85
CA ARG A 33 -13.06 -9.65 -1.17
C ARG A 33 -11.94 -10.53 -1.71
N PRO A 34 -10.81 -9.96 -2.14
CA PRO A 34 -9.65 -10.74 -2.54
C PRO A 34 -9.13 -11.52 -1.32
N VAL A 35 -8.88 -12.82 -1.50
CA VAL A 35 -8.40 -13.72 -0.43
C VAL A 35 -7.11 -14.44 -0.80
N ALA A 36 -6.83 -14.62 -2.08
CA ALA A 36 -5.59 -15.23 -2.54
C ALA A 36 -5.26 -14.78 -3.97
N VAL A 37 -4.02 -15.00 -4.39
CA VAL A 37 -3.56 -14.76 -5.77
C VAL A 37 -2.88 -16.03 -6.27
N VAL A 38 -3.13 -16.39 -7.53
CA VAL A 38 -2.40 -17.47 -8.23
C VAL A 38 -1.56 -16.82 -9.33
N LEU A 39 -0.26 -17.06 -9.27
CA LEU A 39 0.75 -16.61 -10.23
C LEU A 39 1.84 -17.68 -10.35
N GLY A 40 2.59 -17.66 -11.44
CA GLY A 40 3.72 -18.57 -11.62
C GLY A 40 4.83 -18.36 -10.58
N ALA A 41 5.58 -19.43 -10.28
CA ALA A 41 6.65 -19.39 -9.28
C ALA A 41 7.78 -18.42 -9.64
N GLU A 42 8.18 -18.36 -10.92
CA GLU A 42 9.20 -17.42 -11.38
C GLU A 42 8.77 -15.96 -11.24
N GLU A 43 7.49 -15.69 -11.49
CA GLU A 43 6.89 -14.37 -11.33
C GLU A 43 6.94 -13.93 -9.87
N LEU A 44 6.57 -14.83 -8.95
CA LEU A 44 6.66 -14.57 -7.51
C LEU A 44 8.10 -14.26 -7.11
N ALA A 45 9.05 -15.10 -7.54
CA ALA A 45 10.46 -14.89 -7.24
C ALA A 45 10.99 -13.54 -7.81
N ARG A 46 10.50 -13.11 -8.98
CA ARG A 46 10.85 -11.80 -9.57
C ARG A 46 10.29 -10.64 -8.74
N LEU A 47 9.04 -10.75 -8.29
CA LEU A 47 8.41 -9.75 -7.41
C LEU A 47 9.17 -9.63 -6.08
N GLU A 48 9.50 -10.76 -5.45
CA GLU A 48 10.28 -10.79 -4.20
C GLU A 48 11.67 -10.19 -4.37
N ARG A 49 12.39 -10.52 -5.44
CA ARG A 49 13.71 -9.91 -5.73
C ARG A 49 13.61 -8.40 -5.91
N SER A 50 12.59 -7.94 -6.64
CA SER A 50 12.39 -6.50 -6.89
C SER A 50 12.05 -5.75 -5.61
N ALA A 51 11.18 -6.30 -4.77
CA ALA A 51 10.83 -5.74 -3.47
C ALA A 51 12.05 -5.67 -2.53
N ASN A 52 12.82 -6.76 -2.46
CA ASN A 52 14.05 -6.80 -1.66
C ASN A 52 15.11 -5.80 -2.15
N LEU A 53 15.26 -5.63 -3.46
CA LEU A 53 16.17 -4.64 -4.03
C LEU A 53 15.72 -3.22 -3.67
N ALA A 54 14.43 -2.91 -3.83
CA ALA A 54 13.88 -1.61 -3.46
C ALA A 54 14.10 -1.31 -1.96
N ARG A 55 13.89 -2.29 -1.09
CA ARG A 55 14.18 -2.18 0.35
C ARG A 55 15.65 -1.86 0.63
N ARG A 56 16.57 -2.60 -0.01
CA ARG A 56 18.02 -2.38 0.14
C ARG A 56 18.43 -0.99 -0.38
N LEU A 57 17.86 -0.55 -1.48
CA LEU A 57 18.10 0.79 -2.04
C LEU A 57 17.62 1.88 -1.09
N ALA A 58 16.43 1.75 -0.49
CA ALA A 58 15.93 2.71 0.49
C ALA A 58 16.91 2.87 1.66
N VAL A 59 17.39 1.76 2.22
CA VAL A 59 18.38 1.78 3.31
C VAL A 59 19.71 2.39 2.84
N ALA A 60 20.19 2.03 1.66
CA ALA A 60 21.42 2.59 1.09
C ALA A 60 21.33 4.12 0.84
N MET A 61 20.12 4.62 0.58
CA MET A 61 19.82 6.05 0.43
C MET A 61 19.61 6.77 1.78
N GLY A 62 19.92 6.12 2.90
CA GLY A 62 19.87 6.72 4.23
C GLY A 62 18.53 6.62 4.95
N GLN A 63 17.58 5.84 4.43
CA GLN A 63 16.32 5.60 5.15
C GLN A 63 16.55 4.70 6.37
N HIS A 64 15.99 5.08 7.51
CA HIS A 64 16.05 4.26 8.72
C HIS A 64 15.37 2.90 8.49
N PRO A 65 16.03 1.76 8.80
CA PRO A 65 15.44 0.43 8.60
C PRO A 65 14.10 0.22 9.30
N GLU A 66 13.92 0.83 10.47
CA GLU A 66 12.66 0.79 11.24
C GLU A 66 11.51 1.50 10.51
N LEU A 67 11.79 2.64 9.87
CA LEU A 67 10.79 3.36 9.08
C LEU A 67 10.34 2.52 7.88
N VAL A 68 11.28 1.86 7.21
CA VAL A 68 10.98 0.96 6.09
C VAL A 68 10.10 -0.21 6.53
N GLN A 69 10.35 -0.81 7.69
CA GLN A 69 9.51 -1.88 8.24
C GLN A 69 8.08 -1.40 8.57
N ARG A 70 7.94 -0.21 9.16
CA ARG A 70 6.64 0.38 9.47
C ARG A 70 5.82 0.71 8.23
N ILE A 71 6.47 1.11 7.13
CA ILE A 71 5.81 1.30 5.84
C ILE A 71 5.28 -0.04 5.30
N GLU A 72 6.09 -1.10 5.36
CA GLU A 72 5.68 -2.43 4.89
C GLU A 72 4.55 -3.05 5.71
N ALA A 73 4.52 -2.76 7.02
CA ALA A 73 3.42 -3.14 7.90
C ALA A 73 2.14 -2.31 7.68
N GLY A 74 2.19 -1.25 6.85
CA GLY A 74 1.07 -0.34 6.60
C GLY A 74 0.79 0.64 7.75
N GLU A 75 1.71 0.75 8.71
CA GLU A 75 1.59 1.66 9.86
C GLU A 75 1.91 3.11 9.48
N VAL A 76 2.75 3.30 8.46
CA VAL A 76 3.15 4.62 7.95
C VAL A 76 2.95 4.65 6.44
N HIS A 77 2.31 5.72 5.96
CA HIS A 77 2.12 5.90 4.53
C HIS A 77 3.46 6.20 3.82
N PRO A 78 3.82 5.51 2.72
CA PRO A 78 5.13 5.67 2.07
C PRO A 78 5.45 7.11 1.68
N ALA A 79 4.46 7.87 1.17
CA ALA A 79 4.68 9.28 0.85
C ALA A 79 4.94 10.12 2.10
N MET A 80 4.26 9.82 3.22
CA MET A 80 4.48 10.53 4.48
C MET A 80 5.86 10.20 5.08
N ALA A 81 6.40 9.01 4.83
CA ALA A 81 7.75 8.65 5.24
C ALA A 81 8.82 9.26 4.33
N ALA A 82 8.61 9.23 3.01
CA ALA A 82 9.55 9.76 2.03
C ALA A 82 9.69 11.29 2.10
N PHE A 83 8.60 11.99 2.42
CA PHE A 83 8.56 13.43 2.64
C PHE A 83 8.53 13.80 4.14
N GLY A 84 8.59 12.81 5.03
CA GLY A 84 8.54 12.93 6.50
C GLY A 84 9.78 13.54 7.14
N LEU A 85 10.62 14.20 6.34
CA LEU A 85 11.65 15.13 6.78
C LEU A 85 11.07 16.29 7.63
N TRP A 86 9.74 16.45 7.67
CA TRP A 86 9.04 17.47 8.46
C TRP A 86 9.00 17.22 9.97
N ALA A 87 9.20 15.98 10.43
CA ALA A 87 9.07 15.67 11.86
C ALA A 87 10.10 16.43 12.73
N ASP A 88 11.25 16.77 12.15
CA ASP A 88 12.32 17.53 12.79
C ASP A 88 12.45 18.96 12.23
N GLU A 89 11.54 19.39 11.34
CA GLU A 89 11.50 20.77 10.88
C GLU A 89 10.81 21.64 11.92
N ALA A 90 11.60 22.46 12.61
CA ALA A 90 11.13 23.38 13.65
C ALA A 90 9.95 24.26 13.16
N ASP A 91 9.94 24.61 11.88
CA ASP A 91 8.91 25.45 11.25
C ASP A 91 7.55 24.75 11.15
N LEU A 92 7.50 23.42 11.28
CA LEU A 92 6.29 22.59 11.18
C LEU A 92 5.85 22.05 12.55
N ALA A 93 6.56 22.35 13.63
CA ALA A 93 6.27 21.90 14.99
C ALA A 93 4.84 22.26 15.44
N ASN A 94 4.33 23.41 14.99
CA ASN A 94 3.02 23.93 15.37
C ASN A 94 1.93 23.71 14.30
N LEU A 95 2.25 23.03 13.19
CA LEU A 95 1.35 22.92 12.04
C LEU A 95 -0.01 22.30 12.40
N ALA A 96 -0.02 21.32 13.31
CA ALA A 96 -1.25 20.69 13.77
C ALA A 96 -2.17 21.68 14.52
N GLU A 97 -1.60 22.54 15.35
CA GLU A 97 -2.32 23.58 16.09
C GLU A 97 -2.83 24.67 15.15
N GLU A 98 -2.02 25.07 14.17
CA GLU A 98 -2.41 26.03 13.13
C GLU A 98 -3.58 25.53 12.30
N ILE A 99 -3.55 24.25 11.88
CA ILE A 99 -4.66 23.63 11.14
C ILE A 99 -5.93 23.60 11.99
N ALA A 100 -5.82 23.23 13.27
CA ALA A 100 -6.97 23.21 14.19
C ALA A 100 -7.56 24.61 14.39
N ALA A 101 -6.72 25.62 14.63
CA ALA A 101 -7.14 27.01 14.77
C ALA A 101 -7.79 27.54 13.49
N ASN A 102 -7.24 27.20 12.32
CA ASN A 102 -7.80 27.63 11.04
C ASN A 102 -9.16 26.98 10.75
N ARG A 103 -9.33 25.69 11.08
CA ARG A 103 -10.62 25.00 10.98
C ARG A 103 -11.69 25.61 11.89
N GLN A 104 -11.33 25.98 13.12
CA GLN A 104 -12.22 26.69 14.04
C GLN A 104 -12.61 28.09 13.54
N ARG A 105 -11.68 28.81 12.89
CA ARG A 105 -11.99 30.10 12.24
C ARG A 105 -12.88 29.94 11.01
N GLN A 106 -12.74 28.83 10.27
CA GLN A 106 -13.52 28.56 9.07
C GLN A 106 -14.92 28.00 9.35
N SER A 107 -15.13 27.24 10.43
CA SER A 107 -16.46 26.75 10.82
C SER A 107 -17.43 27.88 11.19
N ALA A 108 -16.93 29.07 11.52
CA ALA A 108 -17.74 30.28 11.71
C ALA A 108 -18.30 30.86 10.39
N ARG A 109 -17.87 30.38 9.21
CA ARG A 109 -18.22 30.96 7.89
C ARG A 109 -19.36 30.26 7.15
N ARG A 110 -20.17 29.45 7.83
CA ARG A 110 -21.40 28.86 7.29
C ARG A 110 -22.57 29.05 8.25
N ALA A 111 -23.16 30.23 8.22
CA ALA A 111 -24.59 30.39 8.43
C ALA A 111 -25.21 30.71 7.05
N PRO A 112 -26.17 29.93 6.52
CA PRO A 112 -26.94 30.36 5.37
C PRO A 112 -27.78 31.56 5.79
N LEU A 113 -27.76 32.63 4.99
CA LEU A 113 -28.77 33.69 5.06
C LEU A 113 -30.14 33.11 4.67
N PRO A 114 -31.24 33.62 5.25
CA PRO A 114 -32.59 33.06 5.15
C PRO A 114 -33.14 33.01 3.72
#